data_AF-A0A1G9XZI5-F1
#
_entry.id   AF-A0A1G9XZI5-F1
#
_cell.length_a   1.000
_cell.length_b   1.000
_cell.length_c   1.000
_cell.angle_alpha   90.00
_cell.angle_beta   90.00
_cell.angle_gamma   90.00
#
_symmetry.space_group_name_H-M   'P 1'
#
loop_
_entity.id
_entity.type
_entity.pdbx_description
1 polymer ?
#
loop_
_entity_poly.entity_id
_entity_poly.type
_entity_poly.pdbx_seq_one_letter_code
_entity_poly.pdbx_strand_id
1 'polypeptide(L)'
;MKELKNCPNCGNLFVKHLRVLCDTCYKKEEAMFEKVASYIRKKENRQATLHEVQESTGVPEAKITSFIRQGRIQVAHLPHFYYECEMCEQLINEGRLCQSCKMEIRTELETRPMEKNHEKLGKSYHLK
;
A
#
# COMPACT_ATOMS: atom_id res chain seq x y z
N MET A 1 19.95 -15.33 -1.92
CA MET A 1 20.82 -15.53 -0.74
C MET A 1 20.00 -15.21 0.50
N LYS A 2 20.12 -16.00 1.58
CA LYS A 2 19.46 -15.71 2.87
C LYS A 2 20.29 -14.64 3.58
N GLU A 3 19.75 -13.43 3.72
CA GLU A 3 20.45 -12.31 4.37
C GLU A 3 19.95 -12.14 5.80
N LEU A 4 20.85 -12.01 6.78
CA LEU A 4 20.47 -11.60 8.12
C LEU A 4 20.19 -10.09 8.12
N LYS A 5 19.01 -9.67 8.60
CA LYS A 5 18.65 -8.25 8.75
C LYS A 5 17.96 -7.99 10.08
N ASN A 6 18.00 -6.73 10.51
CA ASN A 6 17.18 -6.23 11.61
C ASN A 6 15.78 -5.89 11.10
N CYS A 7 14.76 -6.28 11.86
CA CYS A 7 13.38 -5.93 11.56
C CYS A 7 13.19 -4.41 11.72
N PRO A 8 12.62 -3.70 10.72
CA PRO A 8 12.44 -2.25 10.82
C PRO A 8 11.40 -1.84 11.88
N ASN A 9 10.53 -2.76 12.33
CA ASN A 9 9.47 -2.46 13.28
C ASN A 9 9.87 -2.73 14.75
N CYS A 10 10.70 -3.75 15.01
CA CYS A 10 11.09 -4.11 16.39
C CYS A 10 12.60 -4.23 16.62
N GLY A 11 13.44 -4.08 15.60
CA GLY A 11 14.89 -4.22 15.69
C GLY A 11 15.43 -5.65 15.74
N ASN A 12 14.57 -6.66 15.96
CA ASN A 12 15.01 -8.06 16.07
C ASN A 12 15.71 -8.56 14.81
N LEU A 13 16.78 -9.33 15.01
CA LEU A 13 17.48 -10.06 13.95
C LEU A 13 16.60 -11.19 13.40
N PHE A 14 16.49 -11.26 12.07
CA PHE A 14 15.80 -12.34 11.38
C PHE A 14 16.47 -12.64 10.03
N VAL A 15 16.21 -13.83 9.50
CA VAL A 15 16.66 -14.21 8.16
C VAL A 15 15.65 -13.66 7.15
N LYS A 16 16.07 -12.69 6.33
CA LYS A 16 15.26 -12.15 5.25
C LYS A 16 15.09 -13.21 4.16
N HIS A 17 13.83 -13.60 3.94
CA HIS A 17 13.38 -14.36 2.77
C HIS A 17 12.68 -13.39 1.80
N LEU A 18 11.38 -13.61 1.53
CA LEU A 18 10.57 -12.72 0.69
C LEU A 18 10.06 -11.48 1.43
N ARG A 19 9.94 -11.54 2.75
CA ARG A 19 9.34 -10.49 3.58
C ARG A 19 10.40 -9.59 4.20
N VAL A 20 10.05 -8.32 4.37
CA VAL A 20 10.89 -7.28 5.00
C VAL A 20 10.74 -7.18 6.51
N LEU A 21 9.74 -7.85 7.08
CA LEU A 21 9.48 -7.91 8.52
C LEU A 21 9.83 -9.29 9.07
N CYS A 22 10.22 -9.35 10.34
CA CYS A 22 10.32 -10.62 11.05
C CYS A 22 8.92 -11.25 11.24
N ASP A 23 8.88 -12.57 11.49
CA ASP A 23 7.63 -13.31 11.58
C ASP A 23 6.66 -12.80 12.65
N THR A 24 7.19 -12.31 13.77
CA THR A 24 6.35 -11.78 14.87
C THR A 24 5.67 -10.47 14.47
N CYS A 25 6.42 -9.53 13.88
CA CYS A 25 5.87 -8.28 13.37
C CYS A 25 4.90 -8.51 12.21
N TYR A 26 5.24 -9.43 11.30
CA TYR A 26 4.36 -9.79 10.20
C TYR A 26 3.03 -10.37 10.70
N LYS A 27 3.05 -11.32 11.65
CA LYS A 27 1.83 -11.87 12.25
C LYS A 27 0.97 -10.79 12.94
N LYS A 28 1.60 -9.82 13.60
CA LYS A 28 0.89 -8.69 14.22
C LYS A 28 0.20 -7.82 13.17
N GLU A 29 0.87 -7.50 12.07
CA GLU A 29 0.26 -6.74 10.97
C GLU A 29 -0.89 -7.50 10.32
N GLU A 30 -0.73 -8.80 10.08
CA GLU A 30 -1.82 -9.63 9.53
C GLU A 30 -3.03 -9.67 10.47
N ALA A 31 -2.81 -9.80 11.78
CA ALA A 31 -3.91 -9.77 12.75
C ALA A 31 -4.62 -8.41 12.79
N MET A 32 -3.89 -7.29 12.65
CA MET A 32 -4.50 -5.96 12.54
C MET A 32 -5.30 -5.83 11.25
N PHE A 33 -4.74 -6.26 10.12
CA PHE A 33 -5.43 -6.28 8.84
C PHE A 33 -6.73 -7.08 8.91
N GLU A 34 -6.70 -8.27 9.49
CA GLU A 34 -7.86 -9.15 9.58
C GLU A 34 -8.98 -8.55 10.46
N LYS A 35 -8.63 -7.87 11.55
CA LYS A 35 -9.59 -7.11 12.37
C LYS A 35 -10.27 -6.00 11.56
N VAL A 36 -9.50 -5.20 10.83
CA VAL A 36 -10.05 -4.10 10.04
C VAL A 36 -10.88 -4.62 8.86
N ALA A 37 -10.39 -5.64 8.16
CA ALA A 37 -11.08 -6.24 7.02
C ALA A 37 -12.38 -6.93 7.44
N SER A 38 -12.39 -7.64 8.56
CA SER A 38 -13.61 -8.26 9.09
C SER A 38 -14.64 -7.21 9.53
N TYR A 39 -14.19 -6.10 10.13
CA TYR A 39 -15.07 -4.99 10.50
C TYR A 39 -15.72 -4.34 9.27
N ILE A 40 -14.94 -4.00 8.25
CA ILE A 40 -15.42 -3.32 7.02
C ILE A 40 -16.34 -4.21 6.18
N ARG A 41 -16.13 -5.53 6.18
CA ARG A 41 -16.97 -6.46 5.41
C ARG A 41 -18.41 -6.59 5.94
N LYS A 42 -18.67 -6.23 7.21
CA LYS A 42 -20.01 -6.29 7.79
C LYS A 42 -20.91 -5.24 7.16
N LYS A 43 -22.14 -5.63 6.80
CA LYS A 43 -23.10 -4.73 6.12
C LYS A 43 -23.50 -3.53 6.97
N GLU A 44 -23.64 -3.72 8.28
CA GLU A 44 -23.97 -2.68 9.25
C GLU A 44 -22.91 -1.56 9.31
N ASN A 45 -21.64 -1.89 9.03
CA ASN A 45 -20.52 -0.96 9.08
C ASN A 45 -20.26 -0.24 7.75
N ARG A 46 -21.18 -0.31 6.78
CA ARG A 46 -21.03 0.36 5.47
C ARG A 46 -21.11 1.88 5.52
N GLN A 47 -21.53 2.43 6.64
CA GLN A 47 -21.49 3.88 6.89
C GLN A 47 -20.36 4.27 7.85
N ALA A 48 -19.49 3.32 8.21
CA ALA A 48 -18.46 3.57 9.20
C ALA A 48 -17.44 4.60 8.72
N THR A 49 -17.06 5.49 9.63
CA THR A 49 -15.97 6.45 9.44
C THR A 49 -14.63 5.83 9.81
N LEU A 50 -13.54 6.45 9.35
CA LEU A 50 -12.18 6.03 9.71
C LEU A 50 -11.98 5.96 11.25
N HIS A 51 -12.54 6.93 11.98
CA HIS A 51 -12.46 7.01 13.43
C HIS A 51 -13.19 5.83 14.11
N GLU A 52 -14.43 5.52 13.69
CA GLU A 52 -15.20 4.39 14.23
C GLU A 52 -14.49 3.05 14.00
N VAL A 53 -13.82 2.89 12.86
CA VAL A 53 -13.01 1.71 12.58
C VAL A 53 -11.81 1.64 13.52
N GLN A 54 -11.12 2.76 13.77
CA GLN A 54 -10.03 2.81 14.75
C GLN A 54 -10.53 2.41 16.14
N GLU A 55 -11.60 3.02 16.63
CA GLU A 55 -12.15 2.73 17.96
C GLU A 55 -12.59 1.27 18.10
N SER A 56 -13.27 0.74 17.09
CA SER A 56 -13.79 -0.63 17.11
C SER A 56 -12.70 -1.69 16.98
N THR A 57 -11.65 -1.42 16.21
CA THR A 57 -10.60 -2.42 15.92
C THR A 57 -9.37 -2.28 16.81
N GLY A 58 -9.19 -1.10 17.42
CA GLY A 58 -7.98 -0.71 18.16
C GLY A 58 -6.74 -0.55 17.27
N VAL A 59 -6.92 -0.47 15.95
CA VAL A 59 -5.82 -0.31 14.98
C VAL A 59 -5.64 1.19 14.69
N PRO A 60 -4.40 1.73 14.76
CA PRO A 60 -4.17 3.14 14.46
C PRO A 60 -4.58 3.52 13.04
N GLU A 61 -5.15 4.72 12.87
CA GLU A 61 -5.53 5.30 11.57
C GLU A 61 -4.43 5.20 10.51
N ALA A 62 -3.19 5.53 10.86
CA ALA A 62 -2.05 5.43 9.96
C ALA A 62 -1.86 4.00 9.36
N LYS A 63 -2.15 2.96 10.15
CA LYS A 63 -2.09 1.57 9.69
C LYS A 63 -3.30 1.21 8.82
N ILE A 64 -4.49 1.66 9.18
CA ILE A 64 -5.71 1.47 8.39
C ILE A 64 -5.51 2.08 6.99
N THR A 65 -5.10 3.34 6.93
CA THR A 65 -4.80 4.07 5.68
C THR A 65 -3.71 3.37 4.88
N SER A 66 -2.67 2.84 5.53
CA SER A 66 -1.62 2.06 4.85
C SER A 66 -2.16 0.80 4.17
N PHE A 67 -3.10 0.08 4.79
CA PHE A 67 -3.72 -1.10 4.17
C PHE A 67 -4.56 -0.75 2.94
N ILE A 68 -5.25 0.40 2.98
CA ILE A 68 -6.01 0.92 1.85
C ILE A 68 -5.06 1.33 0.72
N ARG A 69 -3.99 2.05 1.03
CA ARG A 69 -2.97 2.45 0.05
C ARG A 69 -2.32 1.24 -0.63
N GLN A 70 -2.04 0.18 0.13
CA GLN A 70 -1.54 -1.09 -0.41
C GLN A 70 -2.57 -1.85 -1.27
N GLY A 71 -3.84 -1.41 -1.31
CA GLY A 71 -4.92 -2.08 -2.03
C GLY A 71 -5.43 -3.35 -1.35
N ARG A 72 -5.04 -3.57 -0.09
CA ARG A 72 -5.48 -4.75 0.68
C ARG A 72 -6.90 -4.61 1.20
N ILE A 73 -7.37 -3.38 1.39
CA ILE A 73 -8.72 -3.03 1.84
C ILE A 73 -9.35 -2.09 0.81
N GLN A 74 -10.56 -2.43 0.36
CA GLN A 74 -11.34 -1.60 -0.53
C GLN A 74 -12.37 -0.81 0.27
N VAL A 75 -12.34 0.51 0.13
CA VAL A 75 -13.26 1.43 0.82
C VAL A 75 -14.21 2.19 -0.12
N ALA A 76 -14.19 1.87 -1.42
CA ALA A 76 -15.02 2.53 -2.44
C ALA A 76 -16.54 2.44 -2.18
N HIS A 77 -16.98 1.53 -1.32
CA HIS A 77 -18.39 1.36 -0.95
C HIS A 77 -18.77 2.05 0.38
N LEU A 78 -17.84 2.73 1.03
CA LEU A 78 -18.04 3.45 2.28
C LEU A 78 -18.10 4.97 1.97
N PRO A 79 -19.29 5.59 1.93
CA PRO A 79 -19.43 6.98 1.51
C PRO A 79 -18.84 8.00 2.49
N HIS A 80 -18.70 7.65 3.78
CA HIS A 80 -18.19 8.54 4.84
C HIS A 80 -16.75 8.23 5.25
N PHE A 81 -16.06 7.39 4.49
CA PHE A 81 -14.71 6.98 4.80
C PHE A 81 -13.71 7.84 4.04
N TYR A 82 -13.19 8.86 4.71
CA TYR A 82 -12.19 9.79 4.15
C TYR A 82 -10.81 9.57 4.76
N TYR A 83 -9.78 9.69 3.93
CA TYR A 83 -8.37 9.59 4.32
C TYR A 83 -7.50 10.45 3.39
N GLU A 84 -6.25 10.69 3.75
CA GLU A 84 -5.36 11.64 3.06
C GLU A 84 -4.76 11.05 1.77
N CYS A 85 -4.74 11.87 0.72
CA CYS A 85 -3.97 11.64 -0.51
C CYS A 85 -2.48 11.49 -0.19
N GLU A 86 -1.82 10.51 -0.82
CA GLU A 86 -0.38 10.25 -0.57
C GLU A 86 0.55 11.36 -1.09
N MET A 87 0.08 12.20 -2.03
CA MET A 87 0.89 13.26 -2.66
C MET A 87 0.62 14.64 -2.08
N CYS A 88 -0.65 15.02 -1.93
CA CYS A 88 -1.03 16.39 -1.55
C CYS A 88 -1.85 16.48 -0.25
N GLU A 89 -2.00 15.36 0.46
CA GLU A 89 -2.70 15.26 1.76
C GLU A 89 -4.21 15.59 1.74
N GLN A 90 -4.76 16.00 0.59
CA GLN A 90 -6.19 16.24 0.43
C GLN A 90 -7.01 14.98 0.77
N LEU A 91 -8.14 15.16 1.46
CA LEU A 91 -9.07 14.09 1.78
C LEU A 91 -9.66 13.44 0.51
N ILE A 92 -9.57 12.12 0.45
CA ILE A 92 -10.10 11.25 -0.60
C ILE A 92 -10.90 10.11 0.04
N ASN A 93 -11.86 9.56 -0.70
CA ASN A 93 -12.65 8.40 -0.30
C ASN A 93 -12.35 7.15 -1.15
N GLU A 94 -11.50 7.28 -2.17
CA GLU A 94 -11.13 6.17 -3.04
C GLU A 94 -9.70 6.29 -3.59
N GLY A 95 -9.08 5.12 -3.84
CA GLY A 95 -7.76 5.02 -4.44
C GLY A 95 -6.63 5.50 -3.54
N ARG A 96 -5.45 5.76 -4.13
CA ARG A 96 -4.25 6.18 -3.40
C ARG A 96 -3.95 7.68 -3.53
N LEU A 97 -4.41 8.25 -4.63
CA LEU A 97 -4.18 9.63 -5.04
C LEU A 97 -5.52 10.29 -5.38
N CYS A 98 -5.63 11.58 -5.11
CA CYS A 98 -6.75 12.38 -5.58
C CYS A 98 -6.70 12.55 -7.10
N GLN A 99 -7.81 13.02 -7.69
CA GLN A 99 -7.94 13.15 -9.13
C GLN A 99 -6.92 14.15 -9.72
N SER A 100 -6.64 15.26 -9.03
CA SER A 100 -5.65 16.25 -9.48
C SER A 100 -4.25 15.66 -9.56
N CYS A 101 -3.77 14.99 -8.51
CA CYS A 101 -2.46 14.34 -8.53
C CYS A 101 -2.36 13.23 -9.59
N LYS A 102 -3.44 12.47 -9.83
CA LYS A 102 -3.47 11.49 -10.94
C LYS A 102 -3.31 12.16 -12.30
N MET A 103 -3.95 13.31 -12.51
CA MET A 103 -3.89 14.06 -13.77
C MET A 103 -2.50 14.66 -13.98
N GLU A 104 -1.92 15.26 -12.96
CA GLU A 104 -0.57 15.84 -13.00
C GLU A 104 0.48 14.80 -13.42
N ILE A 105 0.47 13.62 -12.77
CA ILE A 105 1.37 12.51 -13.12
C ILE A 105 1.14 12.06 -14.57
N ARG A 106 -0.11 11.97 -15.03
CA ARG A 106 -0.40 11.58 -16.42
C ARG A 106 0.15 12.59 -17.42
N THR A 107 -0.06 13.88 -17.17
CA THR A 107 0.46 14.95 -18.04
C THR A 107 1.98 14.97 -18.07
N GLU A 108 2.64 14.75 -16.93
CA GLU A 108 4.11 14.62 -16.88
C GLU A 108 4.60 13.43 -17.72
N LEU A 109 3.92 12.28 -17.67
CA LEU A 109 4.27 11.12 -18.48
C LEU A 109 4.05 11.34 -19.99
N GLU A 110 2.99 12.05 -20.37
CA GLU A 110 2.68 12.36 -21.78
C GLU A 110 3.62 13.40 -22.38
N THR A 111 4.13 14.32 -21.56
CA THR A 111 5.02 15.42 -22.00
C THR A 111 6.49 15.00 -22.07
N ARG A 112 6.87 13.84 -21.53
CA ARG A 112 8.22 13.30 -21.68
C ARG A 112 8.37 12.68 -23.08
N PRO A 113 9.25 13.20 -23.95
CA PRO A 113 9.57 12.51 -25.19
C PRO A 113 10.14 11.13 -24.84
N MET A 114 9.59 10.07 -25.44
CA MET A 114 10.13 8.73 -25.27
C MET A 114 11.58 8.72 -25.78
N GLU A 115 12.55 8.72 -24.87
CA GLU A 115 13.94 8.47 -25.23
C GLU A 115 14.04 7.04 -25.75
N LYS A 116 14.08 6.89 -27.08
CA LYS A 116 14.28 5.60 -27.76
C LYS A 116 15.73 5.14 -27.55
N ASN A 117 16.09 4.75 -26.33
CA ASN A 117 17.33 4.03 -26.08
C ASN A 117 17.11 2.53 -26.26
N HIS A 118 16.91 2.13 -27.52
CA HIS A 118 17.11 0.74 -27.95
C HIS A 118 18.60 0.51 -28.21
N GLU A 119 19.44 0.58 -27.18
CA GLU A 119 20.86 0.23 -27.33
C GLU A 119 21.12 -1.25 -26.99
N LYS A 120 21.11 -2.06 -28.06
CA LYS A 120 21.94 -3.26 -28.29
C LYS A 120 21.90 -4.36 -27.22
N LEU A 121 20.83 -5.16 -27.22
CA LEU A 121 20.89 -6.53 -26.69
C LEU A 121 21.57 -7.47 -27.70
N GLY A 122 22.85 -7.74 -27.46
CA GLY A 122 23.51 -9.02 -27.68
C GLY A 122 23.66 -9.53 -29.12
N LYS A 123 24.80 -9.27 -29.76
CA LYS A 123 25.32 -10.17 -30.81
C LYS A 123 25.51 -11.55 -30.17
N SER A 124 24.68 -12.53 -30.53
CA SER A 124 24.83 -13.90 -30.08
C SER A 124 26.13 -14.49 -30.63
N TYR A 125 26.94 -15.08 -29.76
CA TYR A 125 28.00 -15.99 -30.17
C TYR A 125 27.35 -17.17 -30.90
N HIS A 126 27.49 -17.23 -32.22
CA HIS A 126 27.27 -18.47 -32.95
C HIS A 126 28.56 -19.29 -32.84
N LEU A 127 28.51 -20.34 -32.00
CA LEU A 127 29.35 -21.52 -32.19
C LEU A 127 29.01 -22.14 -33.56
N LYS A 128 30.02 -22.24 -34.42
CA LYS A 128 30.21 -23.34 -35.37
C LYS A 128 31.69 -23.46 -35.68
#